data_AF-F6US42-F1
#
_entry.id   AF-F6US42-F1
#
_cell.length_a   1.000
_cell.length_b   1.000
_cell.length_c   1.000
_cell.angle_alpha   90.00
_cell.angle_beta   90.00
_cell.angle_gamma   90.00
#
_symmetry.space_group_name_H-M   'P 1'
#
loop_
_entity.id
_entity.type
_entity.pdbx_description
1 polymer ?
#
loop_
_entity_poly.entity_id
_entity_poly.type
_entity_poly.pdbx_seq_one_letter_code
_entity_poly.pdbx_strand_id
1 'polypeptide(L)'
;MGDAFKSNTNRVPEVQYEDDLGEGIYSNDIEPQNTGTVALPALPKTTKPLDQKKKHPIRFWRVFVCVVLIVIIVIAVIIIHLTFGRKPSLAQSNTQEVAEQQQQIAYGTLNNPALSCLDLKNSTEVTTDGYYYLKPLGTLIPFQVYCDMTTAGGGWTLVASVHENDIDRKCSTGDMWFSNDQPEYTMSRNWENRNTFGRVDQATSADYKNIGYSSMKASNVMLRHVPNKTPVPRTAVEAGLQYHTSNNFLESLGGNLFSTYTQHYPMNPKTSVAYPPVSDLANAI
;
A
#
# COMPACT_ATOMS: atom_id res chain seq x y z
N MET A 1 -5.25 -18.13 -58.92
CA MET A 1 -3.91 -18.05 -58.33
C MET A 1 -4.04 -18.31 -56.86
N GLY A 2 -3.55 -19.46 -56.38
CA GLY A 2 -3.34 -19.68 -54.97
C GLY A 2 -1.94 -19.25 -54.59
N ASP A 3 -1.74 -18.84 -53.35
CA ASP A 3 -0.46 -18.96 -52.67
C ASP A 3 -0.69 -19.22 -51.19
N ALA A 4 -0.14 -20.35 -50.75
CA ALA A 4 -0.21 -20.89 -49.41
C ALA A 4 0.94 -20.34 -48.58
N PHE A 5 0.64 -19.76 -47.41
CA PHE A 5 1.65 -19.45 -46.40
C PHE A 5 1.92 -20.70 -45.56
N LYS A 6 3.12 -21.26 -45.71
CA LYS A 6 3.64 -22.35 -44.88
C LYS A 6 4.14 -21.78 -43.54
N SER A 7 3.61 -22.27 -42.42
CA SER A 7 4.18 -22.02 -41.10
C SER A 7 5.40 -22.91 -40.87
N ASN A 8 6.47 -22.32 -40.34
CA ASN A 8 7.71 -23.01 -39.99
C ASN A 8 7.74 -23.17 -38.46
N THR A 9 7.52 -24.39 -38.00
CA THR A 9 7.57 -24.76 -36.58
C THR A 9 9.00 -25.11 -36.19
N ASN A 10 9.71 -24.21 -35.50
CA ASN A 10 10.89 -24.57 -34.72
C ASN A 10 10.55 -24.57 -33.24
N ARG A 11 10.58 -25.79 -32.69
CA ARG A 11 10.31 -26.18 -31.30
C ARG A 11 11.56 -25.85 -30.46
N VAL A 12 11.42 -24.98 -29.46
CA VAL A 12 12.45 -24.73 -28.44
C VAL A 12 12.10 -25.57 -27.20
N PRO A 13 13.06 -26.29 -26.57
CA PRO A 13 12.76 -27.20 -25.48
C PRO A 13 12.48 -26.48 -24.16
N GLU A 14 11.60 -27.12 -23.39
CA GLU A 14 11.12 -26.81 -22.05
C GLU A 14 12.25 -26.95 -21.01
N VAL A 15 12.45 -25.92 -20.19
CA VAL A 15 13.39 -25.94 -19.05
C VAL A 15 12.60 -26.33 -17.80
N GLN A 16 12.93 -27.48 -17.25
CA GLN A 16 12.45 -27.97 -15.95
C GLN A 16 13.14 -27.16 -14.83
N TYR A 17 12.37 -26.64 -13.88
CA TYR A 17 12.89 -26.12 -12.61
C TYR A 17 12.67 -27.17 -11.52
N GLU A 18 13.74 -27.66 -10.92
CA GLU A 18 13.72 -28.49 -9.72
C GLU A 18 13.53 -27.60 -8.48
N ASP A 19 12.57 -27.96 -7.62
CA ASP A 19 12.37 -27.42 -6.28
C ASP A 19 13.42 -28.01 -5.32
N ASP A 20 14.25 -27.16 -4.71
CA ASP A 20 15.16 -27.52 -3.62
C ASP A 20 14.67 -26.90 -2.30
N LEU A 21 14.16 -27.76 -1.41
CA LEU A 21 13.69 -27.43 -0.06
C LEU A 21 14.85 -27.64 0.94
N GLY A 22 15.36 -26.55 1.50
CA GLY A 22 16.30 -26.58 2.62
C GLY A 22 16.00 -25.50 3.65
N GLU A 23 15.21 -25.82 4.68
CA GLU A 23 15.06 -24.97 5.88
C GLU A 23 16.03 -25.42 6.99
N GLY A 24 16.85 -24.47 7.46
CA GLY A 24 17.76 -24.60 8.59
C GLY A 24 17.15 -24.09 9.89
N ILE A 25 17.29 -24.90 10.92
CA ILE A 25 16.82 -24.71 12.31
C ILE A 25 17.70 -23.71 13.06
N TYR A 26 17.10 -22.74 13.78
CA TYR A 26 17.71 -22.10 14.94
C TYR A 26 16.65 -21.83 16.03
N SER A 27 16.79 -22.53 17.16
CA SER A 27 16.27 -22.18 18.49
C SER A 27 17.46 -21.98 19.43
N ASN A 28 17.41 -20.99 20.32
CA ASN A 28 17.46 -21.18 21.77
C ASN A 28 17.52 -19.85 22.54
N ASP A 29 16.82 -19.86 23.66
CA ASP A 29 16.54 -18.78 24.60
C ASP A 29 17.36 -18.93 25.92
N ILE A 30 17.55 -17.79 26.63
CA ILE A 30 17.68 -17.54 28.10
C ILE A 30 19.04 -17.73 28.86
N GLU A 31 19.65 -16.57 29.21
CA GLU A 31 20.08 -15.98 30.53
C GLU A 31 20.89 -16.74 31.66
N PRO A 32 21.45 -16.07 32.72
CA PRO A 32 22.90 -15.98 33.04
C PRO A 32 23.29 -16.49 34.47
N GLN A 33 24.56 -16.34 34.93
CA GLN A 33 25.01 -16.04 36.33
C GLN A 33 26.56 -15.92 36.53
N ASN A 34 27.00 -14.74 37.00
CA ASN A 34 27.83 -14.34 38.17
C ASN A 34 29.20 -14.98 38.62
N THR A 35 30.05 -14.05 39.14
CA THR A 35 31.10 -14.11 40.21
C THR A 35 32.60 -14.28 39.91
N GLY A 36 33.42 -13.41 40.54
CA GLY A 36 34.86 -13.56 40.79
C GLY A 36 35.59 -12.32 41.37
N THR A 37 35.92 -12.33 42.67
CA THR A 37 36.72 -11.37 43.48
C THR A 37 38.25 -11.64 43.35
N VAL A 38 39.23 -10.76 43.70
CA VAL A 38 39.80 -10.50 45.07
C VAL A 38 41.01 -9.51 45.04
N ALA A 39 40.99 -8.54 45.98
CA ALA A 39 42.00 -7.83 46.85
C ALA A 39 43.47 -7.40 46.50
N LEU A 40 43.83 -6.22 47.06
CA LEU A 40 45.13 -5.51 47.25
C LEU A 40 45.92 -5.98 48.50
N PRO A 41 47.24 -5.65 48.70
CA PRO A 41 47.68 -4.50 49.56
C PRO A 41 49.08 -3.87 49.20
N ALA A 42 49.32 -2.55 49.27
CA ALA A 42 49.76 -1.64 50.37
C ALA A 42 51.29 -1.29 50.43
N LEU A 43 51.53 0.01 50.72
CA LEU A 43 52.75 0.86 50.65
C LEU A 43 53.81 0.62 51.77
N PRO A 44 55.06 1.16 51.71
CA PRO A 44 55.32 2.43 52.41
C PRO A 44 56.44 3.37 51.87
N LYS A 45 56.53 4.53 52.53
CA LYS A 45 57.19 5.82 52.20
C LYS A 45 58.68 5.90 52.57
N THR A 46 59.40 6.85 51.96
CA THR A 46 60.60 7.47 52.53
C THR A 46 60.56 9.00 52.41
N THR A 47 60.98 9.65 53.49
CA THR A 47 61.05 11.10 53.73
C THR A 47 62.51 11.55 53.83
N LYS A 48 62.83 12.81 53.48
CA LYS A 48 63.79 13.69 54.20
C LYS A 48 63.90 15.11 53.55
N PRO A 49 64.47 16.12 54.22
CA PRO A 49 63.72 17.32 54.62
C PRO A 49 64.25 18.65 54.06
N LEU A 50 63.47 19.71 54.30
CA LEU A 50 63.74 21.11 53.99
C LEU A 50 64.68 21.76 55.01
N ASP A 51 65.59 22.63 54.55
CA ASP A 51 66.28 23.62 55.39
C ASP A 51 65.64 25.01 55.19
N GLN A 52 65.50 25.75 56.29
CA GLN A 52 64.63 26.92 56.43
C GLN A 52 65.35 28.24 56.11
N LYS A 53 64.63 29.23 55.56
CA LYS A 53 64.85 30.63 55.96
C LYS A 53 63.62 31.55 55.89
N LYS A 54 63.23 31.93 57.11
CA LYS A 54 62.77 33.25 57.62
C LYS A 54 61.38 33.79 57.24
N LYS A 55 60.64 34.03 58.32
CA LYS A 55 59.26 34.52 58.48
C LYS A 55 59.15 36.04 58.29
N HIS A 56 58.08 36.47 57.60
CA HIS A 56 57.39 37.75 57.79
C HIS A 56 56.03 37.52 58.51
N PRO A 57 55.41 38.52 59.17
CA PRO A 57 54.43 38.28 60.25
C PRO A 57 53.08 37.72 59.77
N ILE A 58 52.97 36.39 59.86
CA ILE A 58 51.85 35.51 59.46
C ILE A 58 50.48 35.87 60.09
N ARG A 59 50.41 36.68 61.16
CA ARG A 59 49.17 36.86 61.92
C ARG A 59 48.20 37.88 61.33
N PHE A 60 48.68 38.98 60.74
CA PHE A 60 47.79 40.00 60.18
C PHE A 60 47.24 39.62 58.80
N TRP A 61 48.08 38.96 57.99
CA TRP A 61 47.68 38.44 56.68
C TRP A 61 46.68 37.29 56.81
N ARG A 62 46.75 36.45 57.84
CA ARG A 62 45.76 35.37 58.06
C ARG A 62 44.35 35.88 58.32
N VAL A 63 44.19 36.93 59.13
CA VAL A 63 42.88 37.50 59.42
C VAL A 63 42.34 38.23 58.18
N PHE A 64 43.18 39.01 57.50
CA PHE A 64 42.79 39.68 56.27
C PHE A 64 42.43 38.69 55.14
N VAL A 65 43.21 37.61 54.97
CA VAL A 65 42.92 36.52 54.03
C VAL A 65 41.64 35.79 54.42
N CYS A 66 41.40 35.51 55.70
CA CYS A 66 40.13 34.90 56.13
C CYS A 66 38.92 35.80 55.87
N VAL A 67 39.00 37.11 56.16
CA VAL A 67 37.90 38.04 55.92
C VAL A 67 37.65 38.21 54.41
N VAL A 68 38.71 38.33 53.60
CA VAL A 68 38.60 38.38 52.14
C VAL A 68 38.04 37.08 51.58
N LEU A 69 38.45 35.91 52.08
CA LEU A 69 37.90 34.61 51.66
C LEU A 69 36.43 34.46 52.06
N ILE A 70 36.02 34.90 53.24
CA ILE A 70 34.61 34.89 53.67
C ILE A 70 33.78 35.81 52.79
N VAL A 71 34.27 37.02 52.49
CA VAL A 71 33.59 37.96 51.59
C VAL A 71 33.50 37.39 50.17
N ILE A 72 34.55 36.74 49.66
CA ILE A 72 34.52 36.05 48.36
C ILE A 72 33.52 34.90 48.36
N ILE A 73 33.43 34.11 49.43
CA ILE A 73 32.46 33.01 49.56
C ILE A 73 31.04 33.56 49.61
N VAL A 74 30.78 34.63 50.37
CA VAL A 74 29.46 35.28 50.44
C VAL A 74 29.06 35.87 49.09
N ILE A 75 29.98 36.55 48.40
CA ILE A 75 29.74 37.05 47.04
C ILE A 75 29.50 35.90 46.07
N ALA A 76 30.25 34.80 46.16
CA ALA A 76 30.04 33.62 45.33
C ALA A 76 28.67 32.98 45.59
N VAL A 77 28.23 32.88 46.85
CA VAL A 77 26.90 32.37 47.23
C VAL A 77 25.79 33.31 46.74
N ILE A 78 25.97 34.63 46.85
CA ILE A 78 25.03 35.62 46.31
C ILE A 78 24.98 35.52 44.77
N ILE A 79 26.12 35.41 44.09
CA ILE A 79 26.17 35.21 42.64
C ILE A 79 25.52 33.89 42.27
N ILE A 80 25.73 32.81 43.02
CA ILE A 80 25.05 31.53 42.82
C ILE A 80 23.54 31.70 43.02
N HIS A 81 23.07 32.40 44.05
CA HIS A 81 21.63 32.65 44.22
C HIS A 81 21.04 33.58 43.14
N LEU A 82 21.82 34.53 42.61
CA LEU A 82 21.39 35.41 41.52
C LEU A 82 21.45 34.74 40.14
N THR A 83 22.35 33.76 39.93
CA THR A 83 22.51 33.02 38.67
C THR A 83 21.70 31.71 38.63
N PHE A 84 21.54 31.02 39.76
CA PHE A 84 20.74 29.78 39.91
C PHE A 84 19.33 30.02 40.49
N GLY A 85 18.99 31.25 40.90
CA GLY A 85 17.66 31.62 41.40
C GLY A 85 16.58 31.80 40.33
N ARG A 86 16.94 31.74 39.04
CA ARG A 86 15.97 31.39 38.00
C ARG A 86 15.94 29.88 37.93
N LYS A 87 14.87 29.28 38.47
CA LYS A 87 14.45 27.94 38.03
C LYS A 87 14.56 27.95 36.50
N PRO A 88 15.29 27.03 35.86
CA PRO A 88 15.04 26.80 34.46
C PRO A 88 13.54 26.52 34.40
N SER A 89 12.78 27.31 33.64
CA SER A 89 11.58 26.74 33.05
C SER A 89 12.00 25.38 32.54
N LEU A 90 11.19 24.34 32.74
CA LEU A 90 11.26 23.21 31.82
C LEU A 90 11.08 23.80 30.42
N ALA A 91 12.17 24.24 29.80
CA ALA A 91 12.36 24.10 28.38
C ALA A 91 12.18 22.60 28.23
N GLN A 92 11.04 22.23 27.66
CA GLN A 92 10.67 20.87 27.39
C GLN A 92 11.88 20.20 26.73
N SER A 93 12.62 19.42 27.52
CA SER A 93 13.49 18.34 27.04
C SER A 93 12.61 17.18 26.56
N ASN A 94 11.52 17.52 25.86
CA ASN A 94 10.62 16.65 25.14
C ASN A 94 10.40 17.33 23.78
N THR A 95 11.48 17.58 23.03
CA THR A 95 11.37 17.85 21.59
C THR A 95 11.42 16.55 20.77
N GLN A 96 11.39 15.40 21.44
CA GLN A 96 11.24 14.07 20.85
C GLN A 96 10.34 13.19 21.73
N GLU A 97 9.13 13.64 22.08
CA GLU A 97 8.07 12.72 22.55
C GLU A 97 6.63 13.28 22.44
N VAL A 98 6.39 14.24 21.53
CA VAL A 98 5.02 14.60 21.08
C VAL A 98 5.05 14.84 19.57
N ALA A 99 5.57 13.84 18.85
CA ALA A 99 5.41 13.74 17.40
C ALA A 99 4.91 12.33 17.01
N GLU A 100 4.00 11.76 17.80
CA GLU A 100 2.84 11.09 17.18
C GLU A 100 1.95 12.20 16.61
N GLN A 101 2.45 12.84 15.56
CA GLN A 101 1.56 13.54 14.66
C GLN A 101 0.68 12.47 14.07
N GLN A 102 -0.61 12.64 14.29
CA GLN A 102 -1.72 11.98 13.65
C GLN A 102 -1.55 12.13 12.13
N GLN A 103 -0.69 11.30 11.52
CA GLN A 103 -0.61 11.17 10.08
C GLN A 103 -1.91 10.49 9.69
N GLN A 104 -2.93 11.30 9.41
CA GLN A 104 -4.21 10.86 8.89
C GLN A 104 -3.90 9.92 7.72
N ILE A 105 -4.13 8.62 7.93
CA ILE A 105 -3.82 7.60 6.93
C ILE A 105 -4.56 7.99 5.66
N ALA A 106 -3.82 8.22 4.57
CA ALA A 106 -4.40 8.71 3.33
C ALA A 106 -5.53 7.79 2.86
N TYR A 107 -6.67 8.37 2.48
CA TYR A 107 -7.80 7.60 1.98
C TYR A 107 -7.46 6.96 0.63
N GLY A 108 -7.96 5.76 0.38
CA GLY A 108 -7.56 4.95 -0.78
C GLY A 108 -6.26 4.15 -0.59
N THR A 109 -5.78 3.97 0.65
CA THR A 109 -4.62 3.12 0.99
C THR A 109 -5.07 1.80 1.60
N LEU A 110 -4.17 0.81 1.70
CA LEU A 110 -4.52 -0.51 2.26
C LEU A 110 -5.13 -0.42 3.68
N ASN A 111 -4.61 0.50 4.51
CA ASN A 111 -5.06 0.69 5.89
C ASN A 111 -6.23 1.67 6.03
N ASN A 112 -6.54 2.44 4.99
CA ASN A 112 -7.71 3.31 4.93
C ASN A 112 -8.32 3.28 3.51
N PRO A 113 -8.91 2.14 3.11
CA PRO A 113 -9.36 1.92 1.73
C PRO A 113 -10.66 2.68 1.45
N ALA A 114 -10.81 3.17 0.22
CA ALA A 114 -12.02 3.85 -0.20
C ALA A 114 -13.13 2.87 -0.64
N LEU A 115 -14.38 3.31 -0.71
CA LEU A 115 -15.49 2.45 -1.13
C LEU A 115 -15.49 2.20 -2.64
N SER A 116 -15.09 3.21 -3.42
CA SER A 116 -14.93 3.18 -4.88
C SER A 116 -13.94 4.27 -5.32
N CYS A 117 -13.50 4.25 -6.57
CA CYS A 117 -12.71 5.36 -7.11
C CYS A 117 -13.49 6.68 -7.07
N LEU A 118 -14.80 6.65 -7.30
CA LEU A 118 -15.66 7.83 -7.23
C LEU A 118 -15.77 8.36 -5.80
N ASP A 119 -15.92 7.48 -4.81
CA ASP A 119 -15.94 7.86 -3.40
C ASP A 119 -14.59 8.44 -2.94
N LEU A 120 -13.47 7.84 -3.36
CA LEU A 120 -12.13 8.41 -3.13
C LEU A 120 -12.04 9.83 -3.72
N LYS A 121 -12.49 9.99 -4.97
CA LYS A 121 -12.44 11.28 -5.66
C LYS A 121 -13.32 12.34 -5.01
N ASN A 122 -14.52 11.98 -4.55
CA ASN A 122 -15.43 12.94 -3.91
C ASN A 122 -15.02 13.29 -2.48
N SER A 123 -14.36 12.36 -1.77
CA SER A 123 -13.99 12.55 -0.36
C SER A 123 -12.64 13.23 -0.17
N THR A 124 -11.88 13.45 -1.24
CA THR A 124 -10.49 13.95 -1.17
C THR A 124 -10.15 14.88 -2.33
N GLU A 125 -8.93 15.43 -2.32
CA GLU A 125 -8.37 16.20 -3.44
C GLU A 125 -7.62 15.32 -4.46
N VAL A 126 -7.76 13.99 -4.38
CA VAL A 126 -7.11 13.07 -5.31
C VAL A 126 -7.68 13.26 -6.71
N THR A 127 -6.82 13.74 -7.62
CA THR A 127 -7.15 14.01 -9.02
C THR A 127 -6.32 13.19 -10.01
N THR A 128 -5.31 12.46 -9.52
CA THR A 128 -4.40 11.67 -10.36
C THR A 128 -4.93 10.28 -10.62
N ASP A 129 -4.86 9.82 -11.86
CA ASP A 129 -5.04 8.40 -12.17
C ASP A 129 -3.98 7.56 -11.46
N GLY A 130 -4.32 6.33 -11.05
CA GLY A 130 -3.36 5.51 -10.34
C GLY A 130 -3.93 4.27 -9.67
N TYR A 131 -3.05 3.56 -8.95
CA TYR A 131 -3.43 2.41 -8.15
C TYR A 131 -3.85 2.83 -6.75
N TYR A 132 -5.03 2.37 -6.33
CA TYR A 132 -5.61 2.65 -5.02
C TYR A 132 -6.18 1.36 -4.41
N TYR A 133 -6.33 1.37 -3.09
CA TYR A 133 -6.99 0.29 -2.36
C TYR A 133 -8.44 0.63 -2.09
N LEU A 134 -9.32 -0.28 -2.46
CA LEU A 134 -10.75 -0.16 -2.27
C LEU A 134 -11.29 -1.30 -1.40
N LYS A 135 -12.32 -0.99 -0.61
CA LYS A 135 -13.12 -1.93 0.15
C LYS A 135 -14.60 -1.54 0.05
N PRO A 136 -15.31 -1.99 -1.00
CA PRO A 136 -16.74 -1.75 -1.14
C PRO A 136 -17.54 -2.28 0.05
N LEU A 137 -18.70 -1.68 0.29
CA LEU A 137 -19.62 -2.14 1.31
C LEU A 137 -19.96 -3.63 1.12
N GLY A 138 -19.97 -4.38 2.22
CA GLY A 138 -20.22 -5.83 2.21
C GLY A 138 -19.03 -6.69 1.79
N THR A 139 -17.85 -6.11 1.53
CA THR A 139 -16.60 -6.86 1.30
C THR A 139 -15.74 -6.87 2.57
N LEU A 140 -14.96 -7.95 2.75
CA LEU A 140 -14.13 -8.12 3.95
C LEU A 140 -12.71 -7.58 3.75
N ILE A 141 -12.12 -7.83 2.59
CA ILE A 141 -10.70 -7.63 2.31
C ILE A 141 -10.55 -6.49 1.28
N PRO A 142 -9.73 -5.47 1.57
CA PRO A 142 -9.39 -4.45 0.58
C PRO A 142 -8.63 -5.05 -0.61
N PHE A 143 -8.82 -4.49 -1.79
CA PHE A 143 -8.09 -4.91 -2.99
C PHE A 143 -7.54 -3.70 -3.74
N GLN A 144 -6.41 -3.89 -4.41
CA GLN A 144 -5.82 -2.86 -5.25
C GLN A 144 -6.52 -2.82 -6.62
N VAL A 145 -6.80 -1.62 -7.10
CA VAL A 145 -7.42 -1.35 -8.39
C VAL A 145 -6.74 -0.18 -9.08
N TYR A 146 -6.91 -0.05 -10.38
CA TYR A 146 -6.57 1.17 -11.11
C TYR A 146 -7.82 2.07 -11.21
N CYS A 147 -7.68 3.30 -10.73
CA CYS A 147 -8.68 4.35 -10.83
C CYS A 147 -8.31 5.32 -11.95
N ASP A 148 -9.25 5.57 -12.85
CA ASP A 148 -9.20 6.72 -13.73
C ASP A 148 -9.93 7.88 -13.04
N MET A 149 -9.14 8.87 -12.65
CA MET A 149 -9.56 10.09 -11.97
C MET A 149 -9.64 11.28 -12.94
N THR A 150 -9.54 11.06 -14.25
CA THR A 150 -9.44 12.14 -15.25
C THR A 150 -10.63 12.15 -16.20
N THR A 151 -10.96 11.02 -16.80
CA THR A 151 -11.93 10.93 -17.90
C THR A 151 -13.33 11.30 -17.42
N ALA A 152 -13.99 12.24 -18.12
CA ALA A 152 -15.37 12.66 -17.84
C ALA A 152 -15.62 13.04 -16.37
N GLY A 153 -14.64 13.68 -15.72
CA GLY A 153 -14.72 14.05 -14.30
C GLY A 153 -14.17 12.98 -13.35
N GLY A 154 -13.73 11.82 -13.84
CA GLY A 154 -13.03 10.79 -13.08
C GLY A 154 -13.93 9.94 -12.17
N GLY A 155 -13.29 9.13 -11.32
CA GLY A 155 -13.99 8.23 -10.40
C GLY A 155 -14.31 6.86 -11.01
N TRP A 156 -13.70 6.53 -12.16
CA TRP A 156 -13.90 5.25 -12.83
C TRP A 156 -13.03 4.17 -12.20
N THR A 157 -13.63 3.01 -11.94
CA THR A 157 -12.97 1.85 -11.31
C THR A 157 -12.76 0.75 -12.35
N LEU A 158 -11.52 0.32 -12.58
CA LEU A 158 -11.26 -0.83 -13.45
C LEU A 158 -11.69 -2.13 -12.76
N VAL A 159 -12.84 -2.70 -13.13
CA VAL A 159 -13.39 -3.90 -12.48
C VAL A 159 -13.15 -5.21 -13.23
N ALA A 160 -12.94 -5.13 -14.54
CA ALA A 160 -12.72 -6.29 -15.40
C ALA A 160 -11.94 -5.92 -16.67
N SER A 161 -11.31 -6.91 -17.28
CA SER A 161 -10.72 -6.89 -18.63
C SER A 161 -10.93 -8.23 -19.30
N VAL A 162 -11.31 -8.18 -20.58
CA VAL A 162 -11.49 -9.34 -21.46
C VAL A 162 -10.30 -9.38 -22.41
N HIS A 163 -9.50 -10.43 -22.35
CA HIS A 163 -8.23 -10.56 -23.06
C HIS A 163 -8.16 -11.88 -23.83
N GLU A 164 -7.99 -11.78 -25.14
CA GLU A 164 -7.70 -12.92 -26.02
C GLU A 164 -6.22 -13.30 -25.93
N ASN A 165 -5.93 -14.53 -25.48
CA ASN A 165 -4.57 -15.04 -25.33
C ASN A 165 -4.09 -15.87 -26.53
N ASP A 166 -4.98 -16.52 -27.26
CA ASP A 166 -4.66 -17.36 -28.41
C ASP A 166 -5.89 -17.59 -29.31
N ILE A 167 -6.07 -16.71 -30.29
CA ILE A 167 -7.22 -16.74 -31.22
C ILE A 167 -7.31 -18.04 -32.05
N ASP A 168 -6.21 -18.78 -32.20
CA ASP A 168 -6.18 -20.03 -32.96
C ASP A 168 -6.67 -21.21 -32.12
N ARG A 169 -6.66 -21.10 -30.78
CA ARG A 169 -7.12 -22.14 -29.86
C ARG A 169 -8.54 -21.87 -29.39
N LYS A 170 -9.48 -22.70 -29.87
CA LYS A 170 -10.89 -22.57 -29.50
C LYS A 170 -11.16 -23.01 -28.06
N CYS A 171 -11.65 -22.09 -27.23
CA CYS A 171 -12.24 -22.37 -25.92
C CYS A 171 -11.31 -23.20 -25.01
N SER A 172 -10.07 -22.75 -24.90
CA SER A 172 -8.97 -23.40 -24.21
C SER A 172 -8.73 -22.81 -22.80
N THR A 173 -7.74 -23.35 -22.09
CA THR A 173 -7.29 -22.80 -20.82
C THR A 173 -6.83 -21.35 -21.01
N GLY A 174 -7.58 -20.39 -20.47
CA GLY A 174 -7.33 -18.96 -20.66
C GLY A 174 -8.57 -18.19 -21.10
N ASP A 175 -9.55 -18.86 -21.72
CA ASP A 175 -10.80 -18.24 -22.17
C ASP A 175 -11.79 -18.06 -21.01
N MET A 176 -11.49 -17.16 -20.07
CA MET A 176 -12.24 -17.04 -18.83
C MET A 176 -13.64 -16.42 -19.04
N TRP A 177 -13.87 -15.69 -20.12
CA TRP A 177 -15.13 -14.97 -20.34
C TRP A 177 -16.14 -15.71 -21.22
N PHE A 178 -15.80 -16.89 -21.71
CA PHE A 178 -16.68 -17.72 -22.52
C PHE A 178 -17.01 -19.02 -21.80
N SER A 179 -18.24 -19.52 -21.94
CA SER A 179 -18.61 -20.87 -21.46
C SER A 179 -18.23 -21.90 -22.51
N ASN A 180 -17.28 -22.78 -22.22
CA ASN A 180 -17.08 -23.94 -23.07
C ASN A 180 -18.26 -24.91 -22.90
N ASP A 181 -18.99 -25.19 -23.97
CA ASP A 181 -19.92 -26.33 -24.03
C ASP A 181 -19.16 -27.68 -24.09
N GLN A 182 -17.86 -27.69 -23.77
CA GLN A 182 -17.06 -28.89 -23.69
C GLN A 182 -17.42 -29.64 -22.40
N PRO A 183 -17.80 -30.93 -22.47
CA PRO A 183 -18.26 -31.69 -21.31
C PRO A 183 -17.22 -31.86 -20.19
N GLU A 184 -15.94 -31.58 -20.48
CA GLU A 184 -14.81 -31.71 -19.56
C GLU A 184 -14.56 -30.45 -18.71
N TYR A 185 -15.14 -29.31 -19.08
CA TYR A 185 -14.97 -28.03 -18.38
C TYR A 185 -16.35 -27.45 -18.08
N THR A 186 -16.82 -27.62 -16.85
CA THR A 186 -18.20 -27.26 -16.47
C THR A 186 -18.35 -25.80 -16.03
N MET A 187 -17.35 -24.93 -16.18
CA MET A 187 -17.35 -23.65 -15.47
C MET A 187 -16.56 -22.53 -16.15
N SER A 188 -17.29 -21.61 -16.80
CA SER A 188 -16.92 -20.19 -16.79
C SER A 188 -18.10 -19.31 -17.18
N ARG A 189 -19.16 -19.37 -16.34
CA ARG A 189 -20.21 -18.34 -16.28
C ARG A 189 -19.71 -17.11 -15.52
N ASN A 190 -18.54 -16.61 -15.92
CA ASN A 190 -17.82 -15.58 -15.16
C ASN A 190 -18.51 -14.22 -15.23
N TRP A 191 -19.42 -13.99 -16.17
CA TRP A 191 -20.30 -12.82 -16.15
C TRP A 191 -21.34 -12.88 -15.02
N GLU A 192 -21.85 -14.07 -14.69
CA GLU A 192 -22.95 -14.27 -13.74
C GLU A 192 -22.52 -14.89 -12.40
N ASN A 193 -21.22 -14.99 -12.13
CA ASN A 193 -20.69 -15.50 -10.87
C ASN A 193 -19.83 -14.46 -10.15
N ARG A 194 -19.39 -14.82 -8.94
CA ARG A 194 -18.54 -13.99 -8.08
C ARG A 194 -17.06 -14.36 -8.15
N ASN A 195 -16.64 -15.19 -9.10
CA ASN A 195 -15.23 -15.52 -9.28
C ASN A 195 -14.44 -14.25 -9.58
N THR A 196 -13.20 -14.21 -9.10
CA THR A 196 -12.23 -13.15 -9.36
C THR A 196 -10.93 -13.78 -9.83
N PHE A 197 -10.22 -13.14 -10.75
CA PHE A 197 -8.99 -13.66 -11.34
C PHE A 197 -8.14 -12.52 -11.91
N GLY A 198 -6.87 -12.83 -12.14
CA GLY A 198 -5.88 -11.89 -12.66
C GLY A 198 -5.45 -10.83 -11.64
N ARG A 199 -4.45 -10.04 -12.05
CA ARG A 199 -3.95 -8.90 -11.29
C ARG A 199 -4.16 -7.62 -12.09
N VAL A 200 -4.42 -6.52 -11.40
CA VAL A 200 -4.79 -5.26 -12.05
C VAL A 200 -3.66 -4.67 -12.89
N ASP A 201 -2.40 -4.91 -12.53
CA ASP A 201 -1.22 -4.52 -13.31
C ASP A 201 -1.03 -5.34 -14.59
N GLN A 202 -1.74 -6.47 -14.72
CA GLN A 202 -1.69 -7.38 -15.87
C GLN A 202 -2.97 -7.36 -16.71
N ALA A 203 -3.88 -6.41 -16.49
CA ALA A 203 -5.20 -6.40 -17.13
C ALA A 203 -5.18 -6.31 -18.68
N THR A 204 -4.05 -5.95 -19.29
CA THR A 204 -3.86 -5.93 -20.75
C THR A 204 -3.07 -7.14 -21.26
N SER A 205 -2.66 -8.05 -20.38
CA SER A 205 -1.82 -9.22 -20.68
C SER A 205 -2.48 -10.55 -20.34
N ALA A 206 -3.57 -10.50 -19.58
CA ALA A 206 -4.41 -11.63 -19.23
C ALA A 206 -5.80 -11.12 -18.80
N ASP A 207 -6.76 -12.03 -18.70
CA ASP A 207 -8.07 -11.74 -18.16
C ASP A 207 -7.97 -11.21 -16.72
N TYR A 208 -8.80 -10.21 -16.42
CA TYR A 208 -8.86 -9.59 -15.11
C TYR A 208 -10.30 -9.44 -14.66
N LYS A 209 -10.60 -9.79 -13.41
CA LYS A 209 -11.89 -9.51 -12.77
C LYS A 209 -11.68 -9.41 -11.26
N ASN A 210 -12.06 -8.28 -10.67
CA ASN A 210 -12.01 -8.08 -9.22
C ASN A 210 -13.41 -8.13 -8.59
N ILE A 211 -13.43 -8.14 -7.25
CA ILE A 211 -14.68 -8.22 -6.49
C ILE A 211 -15.63 -7.04 -6.76
N GLY A 212 -15.08 -5.86 -7.12
CA GLY A 212 -15.83 -4.67 -7.47
C GLY A 212 -16.84 -4.89 -8.60
N TYR A 213 -16.55 -5.80 -9.54
CA TYR A 213 -17.49 -6.22 -10.59
C TYR A 213 -18.86 -6.67 -10.04
N SER A 214 -18.88 -7.32 -8.87
CA SER A 214 -20.07 -7.92 -8.29
C SER A 214 -20.60 -7.26 -7.01
N SER A 215 -19.85 -6.31 -6.45
CA SER A 215 -20.16 -5.69 -5.15
C SER A 215 -20.35 -4.18 -5.20
N MET A 216 -19.74 -3.48 -6.17
CA MET A 216 -19.91 -2.03 -6.28
C MET A 216 -21.24 -1.69 -6.95
N LYS A 217 -21.87 -0.60 -6.48
CA LYS A 217 -22.93 0.07 -7.22
C LYS A 217 -22.31 1.18 -8.09
N ALA A 218 -22.71 1.21 -9.34
CA ALA A 218 -22.33 2.18 -10.36
C ALA A 218 -23.55 2.53 -11.21
N SER A 219 -23.47 3.67 -11.90
CA SER A 219 -24.53 4.13 -12.80
C SER A 219 -24.16 3.94 -14.28
N ASN A 220 -22.87 3.96 -14.61
CA ASN A 220 -22.38 3.95 -15.99
C ASN A 220 -21.22 2.97 -16.19
N VAL A 221 -20.95 2.63 -17.45
CA VAL A 221 -19.81 1.79 -17.87
C VAL A 221 -18.91 2.60 -18.80
N MET A 222 -17.59 2.44 -18.66
CA MET A 222 -16.59 2.87 -19.63
C MET A 222 -15.89 1.64 -20.21
N LEU A 223 -15.61 1.67 -21.50
CA LEU A 223 -14.81 0.68 -22.19
C LEU A 223 -13.58 1.34 -22.82
N ARG A 224 -12.46 0.61 -22.76
CA ARG A 224 -11.22 0.92 -23.48
C ARG A 224 -10.79 -0.30 -24.30
N HIS A 225 -10.46 -0.07 -25.56
CA HIS A 225 -9.79 -1.05 -26.41
C HIS A 225 -8.31 -0.70 -26.44
N VAL A 226 -7.52 -1.47 -25.71
CA VAL A 226 -6.10 -1.19 -25.47
C VAL A 226 -5.26 -2.30 -26.10
N PRO A 227 -4.18 -1.98 -26.82
CA PRO A 227 -3.25 -2.99 -27.31
C PRO A 227 -2.75 -3.90 -26.19
N ASN A 228 -2.65 -5.21 -26.46
CA ASN A 228 -2.17 -6.18 -25.48
C ASN A 228 -0.78 -5.78 -24.96
N LYS A 229 -0.52 -6.09 -23.69
CA LYS A 229 0.74 -5.80 -22.95
C LYS A 229 1.03 -4.32 -22.69
N THR A 230 0.10 -3.42 -23.02
CA THR A 230 0.20 -2.00 -22.62
C THR A 230 0.18 -1.88 -21.10
N PRO A 231 1.17 -1.23 -20.45
CA PRO A 231 1.12 -0.99 -19.02
C PRO A 231 -0.17 -0.27 -18.62
N VAL A 232 -0.86 -0.73 -17.58
CA VAL A 232 -2.19 -0.18 -17.21
C VAL A 232 -2.22 1.34 -17.03
N PRO A 233 -1.18 1.99 -16.43
CA PRO A 233 -1.12 3.45 -16.36
C PRO A 233 -1.08 4.17 -17.70
N ARG A 234 -0.77 3.47 -18.80
CA ARG A 234 -0.74 4.02 -20.17
C ARG A 234 -2.00 3.70 -20.98
N THR A 235 -2.94 2.94 -20.43
CA THR A 235 -4.17 2.52 -21.13
C THR A 235 -4.99 3.70 -21.66
N ALA A 236 -5.07 4.81 -20.90
CA ALA A 236 -5.82 6.00 -21.31
C ALA A 236 -5.25 6.66 -22.58
N VAL A 237 -3.93 6.67 -22.72
CA VAL A 237 -3.24 7.33 -23.84
C VAL A 237 -3.01 6.43 -25.04
N GLU A 238 -2.99 5.10 -24.84
CA GLU A 238 -2.74 4.12 -25.90
C GLU A 238 -4.00 3.39 -26.38
N ALA A 239 -5.16 3.66 -25.78
CA ALA A 239 -6.42 3.10 -26.25
C ALA A 239 -6.70 3.55 -27.69
N GLY A 240 -6.97 2.59 -28.57
CA GLY A 240 -7.47 2.88 -29.91
C GLY A 240 -8.92 3.36 -29.91
N LEU A 241 -9.69 2.95 -28.91
CA LEU A 241 -11.07 3.40 -28.66
C LEU A 241 -11.31 3.55 -27.16
N GLN A 242 -11.97 4.63 -26.77
CA GLN A 242 -12.46 4.86 -25.41
C GLN A 242 -13.82 5.54 -25.47
N TYR A 243 -14.80 4.99 -24.75
CA TYR A 243 -16.15 5.54 -24.67
C TYR A 243 -16.82 5.12 -23.37
N HIS A 244 -17.85 5.86 -22.97
CA HIS A 244 -18.61 5.58 -21.76
C HIS A 244 -20.09 5.95 -21.96
N THR A 245 -20.96 5.33 -21.17
CA THR A 245 -22.37 5.74 -21.07
C THR A 245 -22.51 6.98 -20.19
N SER A 246 -23.62 7.70 -20.32
CA SER A 246 -23.94 8.86 -19.48
C SER A 246 -25.42 8.95 -19.08
N ASN A 247 -26.18 7.86 -19.28
CA ASN A 247 -27.61 7.79 -19.05
C ASN A 247 -27.99 7.04 -17.76
N ASN A 248 -27.00 6.66 -16.95
CA ASN A 248 -27.19 5.98 -15.66
C ASN A 248 -27.91 4.62 -15.75
N PHE A 249 -27.84 3.93 -16.90
CA PHE A 249 -28.62 2.72 -17.15
C PHE A 249 -28.39 1.59 -16.13
N LEU A 250 -27.23 1.53 -15.47
CA LEU A 250 -26.98 0.49 -14.46
C LEU A 250 -27.87 0.64 -13.22
N GLU A 251 -28.37 1.84 -12.92
CA GLU A 251 -29.23 2.08 -11.74
C GLU A 251 -30.51 1.23 -11.79
N SER A 252 -31.10 1.06 -12.97
CA SER A 252 -32.28 0.21 -13.18
C SER A 252 -31.96 -1.28 -13.34
N LEU A 253 -30.68 -1.62 -13.57
CA LEU A 253 -30.20 -2.99 -13.78
C LEU A 253 -29.41 -3.54 -12.58
N GLY A 254 -29.65 -3.00 -11.39
CA GLY A 254 -29.08 -3.48 -10.12
C GLY A 254 -27.66 -2.99 -9.81
N GLY A 255 -27.19 -1.97 -10.53
CA GLY A 255 -26.01 -1.16 -10.20
C GLY A 255 -24.67 -1.73 -10.66
N ASN A 256 -24.64 -2.86 -11.36
CA ASN A 256 -23.41 -3.42 -11.96
C ASN A 256 -23.74 -4.51 -12.99
N LEU A 257 -22.72 -4.94 -13.72
CA LEU A 257 -22.85 -5.99 -14.75
C LEU A 257 -23.21 -7.36 -14.15
N PHE A 258 -22.74 -7.69 -12.95
CA PHE A 258 -23.13 -8.93 -12.28
C PHE A 258 -24.65 -9.01 -12.05
N SER A 259 -25.25 -7.97 -11.46
CA SER A 259 -26.71 -7.87 -11.27
C SER A 259 -27.43 -7.86 -12.61
N THR A 260 -26.90 -7.13 -13.60
CA THR A 260 -27.47 -7.08 -14.95
C THR A 260 -27.59 -8.48 -15.55
N TYR A 261 -26.51 -9.26 -15.56
CA TYR A 261 -26.52 -10.60 -16.14
C TYR A 261 -27.16 -11.67 -15.25
N THR A 262 -27.27 -11.48 -13.94
CA THR A 262 -27.92 -12.46 -13.06
C THR A 262 -29.43 -12.25 -12.93
N GLN A 263 -29.93 -11.02 -13.06
CA GLN A 263 -31.31 -10.67 -12.73
C GLN A 263 -32.13 -10.20 -13.95
N HIS A 264 -31.48 -9.63 -14.98
CA HIS A 264 -32.18 -9.02 -16.11
C HIS A 264 -31.89 -9.71 -17.46
N TYR A 265 -30.63 -10.04 -17.72
CA TYR A 265 -30.20 -10.59 -19.02
C TYR A 265 -29.23 -11.77 -18.86
N PRO A 266 -29.66 -12.93 -18.36
CA PRO A 266 -28.81 -14.11 -18.26
C PRO A 266 -28.24 -14.52 -19.63
N MET A 267 -26.95 -14.84 -19.67
CA MET A 267 -26.26 -15.26 -20.90
C MET A 267 -26.56 -16.73 -21.30
N ASN A 268 -27.35 -17.45 -20.50
CA ASN A 268 -27.84 -18.79 -20.84
C ASN A 268 -29.37 -18.79 -21.07
N PRO A 269 -29.83 -19.02 -22.31
CA PRO A 269 -31.23 -19.26 -22.59
C PRO A 269 -31.59 -20.72 -22.28
N LYS A 270 -31.74 -21.08 -21.00
CA LYS A 270 -32.65 -22.18 -20.66
C LYS A 270 -34.12 -21.77 -20.75
N THR A 271 -34.39 -20.51 -21.06
CA THR A 271 -35.73 -19.94 -21.15
C THR A 271 -35.95 -19.36 -22.53
N SER A 272 -37.12 -19.67 -23.09
CA SER A 272 -37.70 -19.12 -24.32
C SER A 272 -38.03 -17.62 -24.23
N VAL A 273 -37.25 -16.84 -23.47
CA VAL A 273 -37.46 -15.39 -23.37
C VAL A 273 -36.80 -14.78 -24.60
N ALA A 274 -37.64 -14.32 -25.53
CA ALA A 274 -37.17 -13.52 -26.64
C ALA A 274 -36.47 -12.28 -26.06
N TYR A 275 -35.20 -12.07 -26.42
CA TYR A 275 -34.53 -10.82 -26.15
C TYR A 275 -35.34 -9.67 -26.79
N PRO A 276 -35.44 -8.50 -26.15
CA PRO A 276 -36.07 -7.35 -26.78
C PRO A 276 -35.34 -7.04 -28.10
N PRO A 277 -36.07 -6.61 -29.14
CA PRO A 277 -35.47 -6.30 -30.43
C PRO A 277 -34.35 -5.26 -30.27
N VAL A 278 -33.31 -5.37 -31.10
CA VAL A 278 -32.10 -4.52 -31.05
C VAL A 278 -32.41 -3.01 -31.07
N SER A 279 -33.56 -2.61 -31.62
CA SER A 279 -34.08 -1.25 -31.57
C SER A 279 -34.26 -0.69 -30.16
N ASP A 280 -34.56 -1.55 -29.19
CA ASP A 280 -34.82 -1.16 -27.80
C ASP A 280 -33.53 -1.04 -26.98
N LEU A 281 -32.45 -1.69 -27.43
CA LEU A 281 -31.11 -1.58 -26.84
C LEU A 281 -30.38 -0.31 -27.30
N ALA A 282 -30.65 0.16 -28.52
CA ALA A 282 -30.05 1.39 -29.06
C ALA A 282 -30.50 2.66 -28.32
N ASN A 283 -31.63 2.62 -27.62
CA ASN A 283 -32.11 3.73 -26.77
C ASN A 283 -31.54 3.67 -25.34
N ALA A 284 -30.78 2.62 -25.00
CA ALA A 284 -30.19 2.40 -23.68
C ALA A 284 -28.66 2.63 -23.64
N ILE A 285 -28.04 3.01 -24.77
CA ILE A 285 -26.61 3.40 -24.88
C ILE A 285 -26.56 4.87 -25.29
#